data_AF-A0A0R3U513-F1
#
_entry.id   AF-A0A0R3U513-F1
#
_cell.length_a   1.000
_cell.length_b   1.000
_cell.length_c   1.000
_cell.angle_alpha   90.00
_cell.angle_beta   90.00
_cell.angle_gamma   90.00
#
_symmetry.space_group_name_H-M   'P 1'
#
loop_
_entity.id
_entity.type
_entity.pdbx_description
1 polymer ?
#
loop_
_entity_poly.entity_id
_entity_poly.type
_entity_poly.pdbx_seq_one_letter_code
_entity_poly.pdbx_strand_id
1 'polypeptide(L)'
;MAICLGLATISHEIDDYAQVASDLRVGVNHMALDEERIRQERFFEGILELQKRIMQSEQSRERYGEQVEELKNCIRLNADVLTYLKSITKLEGPLTELTTKLTKAAVEASAPNAAPATVFANKALTENVANCWEYVAQLFSITHAHLNDAASYQKFYHTAHEVDAHINKMVGLAEMKMLLFDPQGTIDEALMLASELDDDNRELTLTWDKTCQLAEMGRRLRPIQNRISQVVCGRTVNNSSKGAPNVVMVKALINFSGPDFAIRKGEEMILVNNENPNFWKVRTTFGEREVPSVIFSTIGPNQEEVFKADSLQKKCISDWKRVLERTKGKLVKFYTTLFERFCKNDAVYFAHEDQMNEFLDDLDNILIAPNYDSGFLQNAYDTFTETLILLSSNRRPPRGAVTLTEGDIRAIHAPLRKIIDQANQVDRIQARVSMNAEEVQRYLKSVEDERQHIFNEIARME
;
A
#
# COMPACT_ATOMS: atom_id res chain seq x y z
N MET A 1 -39.27 33.26 -5.98
CA MET A 1 -38.32 33.33 -7.11
C MET A 1 -36.88 33.60 -6.66
N ALA A 2 -36.58 34.67 -5.91
CA ALA A 2 -35.20 34.98 -5.47
C ALA A 2 -34.51 33.87 -4.63
N ILE A 3 -35.26 33.18 -3.77
CA ILE A 3 -34.75 32.07 -2.94
C ILE A 3 -34.37 30.84 -3.81
N CYS A 4 -35.18 30.52 -4.83
CA CYS A 4 -34.89 29.42 -5.75
C CYS A 4 -33.66 29.69 -6.64
N LEU A 5 -33.46 30.95 -7.04
CA LEU A 5 -32.28 31.38 -7.79
C LEU A 5 -31.01 31.26 -6.93
N GLY A 6 -31.05 31.66 -5.65
CA GLY A 6 -29.90 31.53 -4.74
C GLY A 6 -29.50 30.08 -4.45
N LEU A 7 -30.47 29.16 -4.33
CA LEU A 7 -30.21 27.74 -4.12
C LEU A 7 -29.63 27.03 -5.36
N ALA A 8 -30.04 27.45 -6.56
CA ALA A 8 -29.48 26.94 -7.81
C ALA A 8 -28.02 27.40 -8.02
N THR A 9 -27.71 28.65 -7.65
CA THR A 9 -26.33 29.16 -7.68
C THR A 9 -25.42 28.42 -6.70
N ILE A 10 -25.88 28.19 -5.46
CA ILE A 10 -25.12 27.40 -4.46
C ILE A 10 -24.87 25.98 -4.97
N SER A 11 -25.87 25.33 -5.56
CA SER A 11 -25.71 23.98 -6.13
C SER A 11 -24.62 23.92 -7.20
N HIS A 12 -24.63 24.87 -8.14
CA HIS A 12 -23.63 24.92 -9.20
C HIS A 12 -22.21 25.16 -8.66
N GLU A 13 -22.05 26.07 -7.68
CA GLU A 13 -20.75 26.32 -7.05
C GLU A 13 -20.23 25.07 -6.32
N ILE A 14 -21.11 24.31 -5.66
CA ILE A 14 -20.76 23.04 -5.01
C ILE A 14 -20.28 22.02 -6.05
N ASP A 15 -20.99 21.87 -7.16
CA ASP A 15 -20.63 20.94 -8.23
C ASP A 15 -19.27 21.30 -8.86
N ASP A 16 -19.02 22.59 -9.09
CA ASP A 16 -17.73 23.09 -9.58
C ASP A 16 -16.59 22.77 -8.59
N TYR A 17 -16.81 23.01 -7.30
CA TYR A 17 -15.83 22.70 -6.26
C TYR A 17 -15.62 21.18 -6.11
N ALA A 18 -16.66 20.36 -6.26
CA ALA A 18 -16.57 18.91 -6.26
C ALA A 18 -15.73 18.39 -7.43
N GLN A 19 -15.90 18.97 -8.61
CA GLN A 19 -15.12 18.61 -9.78
C GLN A 19 -13.63 18.94 -9.58
N VAL A 20 -13.30 20.05 -8.94
CA VAL A 20 -11.91 20.42 -8.66
C VAL A 20 -11.30 19.61 -7.52
N ALA A 21 -12.07 19.33 -6.47
CA ALA A 21 -11.62 18.49 -5.36
C ALA A 21 -11.31 17.06 -5.83
N SER A 22 -12.04 16.56 -6.83
CA SER A 22 -11.79 15.24 -7.44
C SER A 22 -10.69 15.25 -8.53
N ASP A 23 -10.55 16.34 -9.30
CA ASP A 23 -9.50 16.52 -10.32
C ASP A 23 -8.19 17.08 -9.73
N LEU A 24 -7.55 16.30 -8.84
CA LEU A 24 -6.23 16.64 -8.30
C LEU A 24 -5.16 16.47 -9.38
N ARG A 25 -4.58 17.57 -9.84
CA ARG A 25 -3.56 17.55 -10.90
C ARG A 25 -2.16 17.39 -10.33
N VAL A 26 -1.75 16.13 -10.17
CA VAL A 26 -0.43 15.81 -9.65
C VAL A 26 0.63 15.91 -10.75
N GLY A 27 1.43 16.97 -10.71
CA GLY A 27 2.65 17.09 -11.51
C GLY A 27 3.83 16.27 -10.93
N VAL A 28 4.91 16.15 -11.70
CA VAL A 28 6.11 15.35 -11.32
C VAL A 28 7.27 16.18 -10.76
N ASN A 29 7.19 17.51 -10.84
CA ASN A 29 8.26 18.42 -10.42
C ASN A 29 7.79 19.41 -9.35
N HIS A 30 8.74 20.08 -8.69
CA HIS A 30 8.45 20.98 -7.57
C HIS A 30 7.52 22.12 -7.95
N MET A 31 7.72 22.73 -9.12
CA MET A 31 6.90 23.86 -9.58
C MET A 31 5.45 23.44 -9.82
N ALA A 32 5.23 22.34 -10.54
CA ALA A 32 3.89 21.86 -10.86
C ALA A 32 3.10 21.48 -9.60
N LEU A 33 3.76 20.87 -8.62
CA LEU A 33 3.13 20.57 -7.31
C LEU A 33 2.79 21.85 -6.53
N ASP A 34 3.64 22.89 -6.60
CA ASP A 34 3.37 24.15 -5.92
C ASP A 34 2.25 24.96 -6.60
N GLU A 35 2.17 24.93 -7.92
CA GLU A 35 1.07 25.51 -8.69
C GLU A 35 -0.27 24.86 -8.34
N GLU A 36 -0.33 23.53 -8.27
CA GLU A 36 -1.54 22.82 -7.85
C GLU A 36 -1.87 23.10 -6.38
N ARG A 37 -0.87 23.22 -5.49
CA ARG A 37 -1.11 23.62 -4.08
C ARG A 37 -1.77 24.99 -4.00
N ILE A 38 -1.25 25.98 -4.72
CA ILE A 38 -1.82 27.33 -4.77
C ILE A 38 -3.24 27.30 -5.35
N ARG A 39 -3.49 26.46 -6.37
CA ARG A 39 -4.83 26.25 -6.91
C ARG A 39 -5.78 25.71 -5.83
N GLN A 40 -5.44 24.61 -5.18
CA GLN A 40 -6.26 23.99 -4.14
C GLN A 40 -6.52 24.95 -2.94
N GLU A 41 -5.54 25.75 -2.54
CA GLU A 41 -5.70 26.78 -1.49
C GLU A 41 -6.72 27.86 -1.87
N ARG A 42 -6.69 28.36 -3.11
CA ARG A 42 -7.69 29.32 -3.60
C ARG A 42 -9.10 28.73 -3.60
N PHE A 43 -9.24 27.46 -3.96
CA PHE A 43 -10.52 26.76 -3.91
C PHE A 43 -11.00 26.56 -2.46
N PHE A 44 -10.09 26.26 -1.53
CA PHE A 44 -10.42 26.18 -0.11
C PHE A 44 -10.96 27.51 0.43
N GLU A 45 -10.35 28.64 0.07
CA GLU A 45 -10.85 29.97 0.42
C GLU A 45 -12.26 30.22 -0.12
N GLY A 46 -12.51 29.86 -1.39
CA GLY A 46 -13.84 29.94 -2.01
C GLY A 46 -14.90 29.08 -1.31
N ILE A 47 -14.53 27.88 -0.86
CA ILE A 47 -15.43 27.02 -0.08
C ILE A 47 -15.74 27.63 1.30
N LEU A 48 -14.77 28.28 1.96
CA LEU A 48 -15.03 28.97 3.23
C LEU A 48 -16.00 30.14 3.06
N GLU A 49 -15.94 30.86 1.95
CA GLU A 49 -16.92 31.90 1.61
C GLU A 49 -18.31 31.31 1.32
N LEU A 50 -18.37 30.21 0.58
CA LEU A 50 -19.60 29.47 0.32
C LEU A 50 -20.22 28.95 1.64
N GLN A 51 -19.40 28.42 2.55
CA GLN A 51 -19.84 27.97 3.86
C GLN A 51 -20.48 29.12 4.66
N LYS A 52 -19.86 30.31 4.67
CA LYS A 52 -20.44 31.49 5.32
C LYS A 52 -21.81 31.86 4.74
N ARG A 53 -21.99 31.78 3.42
CA ARG A 53 -23.27 32.04 2.74
C ARG A 53 -24.32 30.98 3.10
N ILE A 54 -23.95 29.71 3.13
CA ILE A 54 -24.83 28.61 3.51
C ILE A 54 -25.28 28.73 4.97
N MET A 55 -24.38 29.15 5.87
CA MET A 55 -24.69 29.32 7.29
C MET A 55 -25.72 30.44 7.57
N GLN A 56 -25.93 31.38 6.65
CA GLN A 56 -26.91 32.46 6.77
C GLN A 56 -28.37 31.99 6.60
N SER A 57 -28.60 30.80 6.04
CA SER A 57 -29.94 30.23 5.83
C SER A 57 -30.03 28.81 6.40
N GLU A 58 -31.02 28.57 7.24
CA GLU A 58 -31.27 27.24 7.84
C GLU A 58 -31.58 26.18 6.78
N GLN A 59 -32.38 26.56 5.77
CA GLN A 59 -32.71 25.68 4.64
C GLN A 59 -31.49 25.31 3.78
N SER A 60 -30.57 26.26 3.55
CA SER A 60 -29.32 25.97 2.83
C SER A 60 -28.38 25.10 3.67
N ARG A 61 -28.36 25.31 4.99
CA ARG A 61 -27.52 24.55 5.92
C ARG A 61 -27.94 23.09 5.99
N GLU A 62 -29.24 22.81 6.12
CA GLU A 62 -29.77 21.44 6.10
C GLU A 62 -29.48 20.74 4.77
N ARG A 63 -29.55 21.47 3.65
CA ARG A 63 -29.40 20.86 2.32
C ARG A 63 -27.95 20.64 1.88
N TYR A 64 -27.04 21.55 2.21
CA TYR A 64 -25.68 21.58 1.65
C TYR A 64 -24.57 21.56 2.71
N GLY A 65 -24.91 21.61 4.00
CA GLY A 65 -23.92 21.70 5.09
C GLY A 65 -22.94 20.52 5.11
N GLU A 66 -23.44 19.30 4.93
CA GLU A 66 -22.62 18.08 4.89
C GLU A 66 -21.70 18.06 3.67
N GLN A 67 -22.26 18.31 2.47
CA GLN A 67 -21.48 18.35 1.22
C GLN A 67 -20.33 19.36 1.27
N VAL A 68 -20.55 20.53 1.85
CA VAL A 68 -19.49 21.55 1.99
C VAL A 68 -18.40 21.10 2.95
N GLU A 69 -18.76 20.42 4.04
CA GLU A 69 -17.76 19.90 4.97
C GLU A 69 -16.97 18.73 4.36
N GLU A 70 -17.63 17.85 3.59
CA GLU A 70 -16.96 16.82 2.79
C GLU A 70 -15.96 17.43 1.79
N LEU A 71 -16.36 18.46 1.05
CA LEU A 71 -15.48 19.15 0.10
C LEU A 71 -14.25 19.75 0.79
N LYS A 72 -14.43 20.37 1.97
CA LYS A 72 -13.31 20.88 2.78
C LYS A 72 -12.35 19.77 3.16
N ASN A 73 -12.87 18.63 3.58
CA ASN A 73 -12.05 17.47 3.94
C ASN A 73 -11.29 16.91 2.73
N CYS A 74 -11.93 16.85 1.55
CA CYS A 74 -11.28 16.45 0.30
C CYS A 74 -10.14 17.39 -0.09
N ILE A 75 -10.34 18.71 -0.05
CA ILE A 75 -9.27 19.68 -0.39
C ILE A 75 -8.12 19.62 0.63
N ARG A 76 -8.42 19.42 1.92
CA ARG A 76 -7.39 19.22 2.94
C ARG A 76 -6.56 17.97 2.67
N LEU A 77 -7.21 16.87 2.31
CA LEU A 77 -6.52 15.64 1.92
C LEU A 77 -5.64 15.86 0.68
N ASN A 78 -6.13 16.61 -0.31
CA ASN A 78 -5.34 16.98 -1.49
C ASN A 78 -4.08 17.78 -1.10
N ALA A 79 -4.18 18.72 -0.16
CA ALA A 79 -3.04 19.48 0.34
C ALA A 79 -2.01 18.58 1.04
N ASP A 80 -2.46 17.58 1.81
CA ASP A 80 -1.58 16.59 2.44
C ASP A 80 -0.84 15.74 1.39
N VAL A 81 -1.55 15.29 0.33
CA VAL A 81 -0.95 14.56 -0.81
C VAL A 81 0.14 15.40 -1.48
N LEU A 82 -0.14 16.66 -1.78
CA LEU A 82 0.84 17.56 -2.42
C LEU A 82 2.06 17.79 -1.52
N THR A 83 1.85 17.94 -0.21
CA THR A 83 2.93 18.09 0.77
C THR A 83 3.80 16.84 0.82
N TYR A 84 3.17 15.66 0.83
CA TYR A 84 3.88 14.38 0.77
C TYR A 84 4.75 14.27 -0.48
N LEU A 85 4.22 14.56 -1.68
CA LEU A 85 4.98 14.47 -2.93
C LEU A 85 6.08 15.54 -3.04
N LYS A 86 5.82 16.75 -2.52
CA LYS A 86 6.81 17.83 -2.46
C LYS A 86 8.03 17.45 -1.60
N SER A 87 7.86 16.52 -0.65
CA SER A 87 8.97 15.98 0.13
C SER A 87 10.00 15.22 -0.72
N ILE A 88 9.63 14.74 -1.90
CA ILE A 88 10.50 14.07 -2.88
C ILE A 88 11.11 15.14 -3.81
N THR A 89 10.27 15.98 -4.42
CA THR A 89 10.72 16.96 -5.44
C THR A 89 11.58 18.07 -4.86
N LYS A 90 11.61 18.28 -3.53
CA LYS A 90 12.57 19.19 -2.88
C LYS A 90 14.03 18.86 -3.18
N LEU A 91 14.34 17.64 -3.64
CA LEU A 91 15.69 17.26 -4.10
C LEU A 91 16.15 18.01 -5.37
N GLU A 92 15.25 18.67 -6.10
CA GLU A 92 15.60 19.53 -7.24
C GLU A 92 16.54 20.68 -6.84
N GLY A 93 16.40 21.22 -5.63
CA GLY A 93 17.23 22.30 -5.12
C GLY A 93 18.71 21.91 -5.00
N PRO A 94 19.05 20.86 -4.22
CA PRO A 94 20.41 20.34 -4.12
C PRO A 94 21.04 19.95 -5.47
N LEU A 95 20.25 19.40 -6.41
CA LEU A 95 20.74 19.07 -7.76
C LEU A 95 21.10 20.31 -8.58
N THR A 96 20.29 21.37 -8.46
CA THR A 96 20.55 22.67 -9.11
C THR A 96 21.81 23.33 -8.52
N GLU A 97 21.97 23.28 -7.19
CA GLU A 97 23.16 23.78 -6.51
C GLU A 97 24.43 23.03 -6.94
N LEU A 98 24.35 21.70 -7.03
CA LEU A 98 25.45 20.87 -7.52
C LEU A 98 25.87 21.25 -8.94
N THR A 99 24.89 21.41 -9.85
CA THR A 99 25.14 21.82 -11.24
C THR A 99 25.86 23.17 -11.31
N THR A 100 25.46 24.11 -10.46
CA THR A 100 26.12 25.42 -10.33
C THR A 100 27.56 25.28 -9.84
N LYS A 101 27.80 24.43 -8.83
CA LYS A 101 29.14 24.17 -8.29
C LYS A 101 30.08 23.53 -9.32
N LEU A 102 29.58 22.56 -10.10
CA LEU A 102 30.36 21.94 -11.19
C LEU A 102 30.78 22.97 -12.23
N THR A 103 29.82 23.78 -12.68
CA THR A 103 30.06 24.82 -13.70
C THR A 103 31.08 25.83 -13.20
N LYS A 104 30.92 26.29 -11.95
CA LYS A 104 31.85 27.21 -11.31
C LYS A 104 33.26 26.61 -11.20
N ALA A 105 33.38 25.37 -10.72
CA ALA A 105 34.68 24.69 -10.61
C ALA A 105 35.38 24.54 -11.97
N ALA A 106 34.63 24.23 -13.04
CA ALA A 106 35.19 24.15 -14.39
C ALA A 106 35.72 25.51 -14.88
N VAL A 107 34.96 26.59 -14.67
CA VAL A 107 35.37 27.95 -15.04
C VAL A 107 36.58 28.41 -14.23
N GLU A 108 36.56 28.20 -12.91
CA GLU A 108 37.67 28.58 -12.02
C GLU A 108 38.95 27.80 -12.34
N ALA A 109 38.87 26.49 -12.57
CA ALA A 109 40.01 25.66 -12.91
C ALA A 109 40.60 25.99 -14.31
N SER A 110 39.81 26.59 -15.19
CA SER A 110 40.24 27.01 -16.53
C SER A 110 40.86 28.42 -16.55
N ALA A 111 40.83 29.14 -15.43
CA ALA A 111 41.39 30.48 -15.36
C ALA A 111 42.92 30.44 -15.55
N PRO A 112 43.52 31.43 -16.25
CA PRO A 112 44.95 31.44 -16.52
C PRO A 112 45.82 31.55 -15.25
N ASN A 113 45.24 31.99 -14.14
CA ASN A 113 45.85 32.06 -12.81
C ASN A 113 45.46 30.90 -11.88
N ALA A 114 44.75 29.88 -12.37
CA ALA A 114 44.35 28.71 -11.58
C ALA A 114 45.56 27.90 -11.09
N ALA A 115 46.68 27.96 -11.81
CA ALA A 115 47.96 27.39 -11.41
C ALA A 115 49.13 28.31 -11.80
N PRO A 116 50.28 28.22 -11.12
CA PRO A 116 51.48 28.94 -11.53
C PRO A 116 51.89 28.60 -12.96
N ALA A 117 52.39 29.58 -13.73
CA ALA A 117 52.86 29.37 -15.10
C ALA A 117 53.92 28.27 -15.22
N THR A 118 54.70 28.05 -14.16
CA THR A 118 55.69 26.95 -14.08
C THR A 118 55.07 25.57 -14.11
N VAL A 119 53.81 25.40 -13.67
CA VAL A 119 53.09 24.13 -13.79
C VAL A 119 52.76 23.86 -15.26
N PHE A 120 52.17 24.84 -15.96
CA PHE A 120 51.84 24.71 -17.38
C PHE A 120 53.08 24.54 -18.27
N ALA A 121 54.19 25.17 -17.92
CA ALA A 121 55.43 25.06 -18.69
C ALA A 121 56.17 23.72 -18.49
N ASN A 122 56.09 23.11 -17.30
CA ASN A 122 56.96 21.99 -16.92
C ASN A 122 56.24 20.65 -16.68
N LYS A 123 54.89 20.61 -16.68
CA LYS A 123 54.12 19.39 -16.41
C LYS A 123 53.13 19.10 -17.54
N ALA A 124 53.18 17.89 -18.09
CA ALA A 124 52.20 17.39 -19.05
C ALA A 124 51.01 16.77 -18.29
N LEU A 125 50.00 17.59 -17.97
CA LEU A 125 48.87 17.19 -17.12
C LEU A 125 47.56 16.94 -17.90
N THR A 126 47.57 16.99 -19.24
CA THR A 126 46.35 16.87 -20.05
C THR A 126 45.55 15.60 -19.72
N GLU A 127 46.23 14.46 -19.59
CA GLU A 127 45.60 13.19 -19.22
C GLU A 127 45.12 13.20 -17.77
N ASN A 128 45.91 13.75 -16.82
CA ASN A 128 45.48 13.87 -15.43
C ASN A 128 44.22 14.74 -15.27
N VAL A 129 44.11 15.83 -16.02
CA VAL A 129 42.91 16.68 -16.05
C VAL A 129 41.72 15.89 -16.57
N ALA A 130 41.90 15.14 -17.67
CA ALA A 130 40.85 14.27 -18.21
C ALA A 130 40.41 13.21 -17.18
N ASN A 131 41.37 12.53 -16.54
CA ASN A 131 41.10 11.50 -15.52
C ASN A 131 40.36 12.06 -14.30
N CYS A 132 40.68 13.29 -13.86
CA CYS A 132 39.94 13.96 -12.78
C CYS A 132 38.47 14.21 -13.16
N TRP A 133 38.21 14.68 -14.38
CA TRP A 133 36.84 14.88 -14.85
C TRP A 133 36.09 13.57 -15.11
N GLU A 134 36.78 12.54 -15.59
CA GLU A 134 36.22 11.20 -15.73
C GLU A 134 35.81 10.63 -14.36
N TYR A 135 36.65 10.80 -13.34
CA TYR A 135 36.30 10.41 -11.98
C TYR A 135 35.05 11.14 -11.47
N VAL A 136 34.94 12.47 -11.68
CA VAL A 136 33.73 13.22 -11.34
C VAL A 136 32.50 12.66 -12.07
N ALA A 137 32.61 12.32 -13.36
CA ALA A 137 31.53 11.70 -14.12
C ALA A 137 31.13 10.31 -13.57
N GLN A 138 32.09 9.52 -13.09
CA GLN A 138 31.81 8.27 -12.41
C GLN A 138 31.02 8.49 -11.11
N LEU A 139 31.34 9.55 -10.34
CA LEU A 139 30.59 9.90 -9.13
C LEU A 139 29.11 10.22 -9.44
N PHE A 140 28.81 10.86 -10.57
CA PHE A 140 27.42 11.06 -11.02
C PHE A 140 26.71 9.74 -11.32
N SER A 141 27.39 8.83 -12.02
CA SER A 141 26.83 7.51 -12.33
C SER A 141 26.50 6.72 -11.06
N ILE A 142 27.36 6.81 -10.04
CA ILE A 142 27.12 6.20 -8.73
C ILE A 142 25.98 6.90 -7.97
N THR A 143 25.93 8.23 -8.01
CA THR A 143 24.85 9.00 -7.38
C THR A 143 23.49 8.64 -7.97
N HIS A 144 23.42 8.40 -9.28
CA HIS A 144 22.22 7.88 -9.94
C HIS A 144 21.85 6.47 -9.44
N ALA A 145 22.81 5.58 -9.17
CA ALA A 145 22.52 4.29 -8.55
C ALA A 145 21.93 4.45 -7.14
N HIS A 146 22.51 5.33 -6.30
CA HIS A 146 21.97 5.64 -4.97
C HIS A 146 20.56 6.24 -5.03
N LEU A 147 20.26 7.07 -6.04
CA LEU A 147 18.93 7.61 -6.26
C LEU A 147 17.90 6.49 -6.54
N ASN A 148 18.26 5.51 -7.37
CA ASN A 148 17.39 4.37 -7.67
C ASN A 148 17.15 3.48 -6.45
N ASP A 149 18.19 3.26 -5.63
CA ASP A 149 18.07 2.52 -4.38
C ASP A 149 17.14 3.26 -3.38
N ALA A 150 17.31 4.58 -3.23
CA ALA A 150 16.47 5.41 -2.39
C ALA A 150 15.00 5.45 -2.86
N ALA A 151 14.77 5.58 -4.17
CA ALA A 151 13.44 5.55 -4.76
C ALA A 151 12.75 4.19 -4.55
N SER A 152 13.49 3.09 -4.73
CA SER A 152 12.98 1.73 -4.51
C SER A 152 12.60 1.51 -3.06
N TYR A 153 13.44 1.96 -2.12
CA TYR A 153 13.17 1.89 -0.69
C TYR A 153 11.92 2.69 -0.30
N GLN A 154 11.83 3.95 -0.76
CA GLN A 154 10.65 4.77 -0.47
C GLN A 154 9.38 4.14 -1.06
N LYS A 155 9.44 3.64 -2.30
CA LYS A 155 8.32 2.97 -2.96
C LYS A 155 7.82 1.78 -2.16
N PHE A 156 8.73 0.95 -1.64
CA PHE A 156 8.37 -0.17 -0.78
C PHE A 156 7.56 0.27 0.45
N TYR A 157 8.07 1.24 1.21
CA TYR A 157 7.37 1.70 2.41
C TYR A 157 6.05 2.41 2.09
N HIS A 158 6.02 3.21 1.02
CA HIS A 158 4.77 3.83 0.55
C HIS A 158 3.70 2.79 0.23
N THR A 159 4.04 1.78 -0.59
CA THR A 159 3.12 0.68 -0.92
C THR A 159 2.74 -0.13 0.32
N ALA A 160 3.67 -0.37 1.25
CA ALA A 160 3.37 -1.06 2.50
C ALA A 160 2.35 -0.30 3.36
N HIS A 161 2.48 1.03 3.46
CA HIS A 161 1.52 1.88 4.17
C HIS A 161 0.17 1.96 3.45
N GLU A 162 0.17 2.05 2.12
CA GLU A 162 -1.05 2.05 1.30
C GLU A 162 -1.85 0.75 1.52
N VAL A 163 -1.18 -0.40 1.43
CA VAL A 163 -1.80 -1.71 1.64
C VAL A 163 -2.32 -1.86 3.06
N ASP A 164 -1.54 -1.46 4.07
CA ASP A 164 -1.96 -1.54 5.48
C ASP A 164 -3.23 -0.72 5.76
N ALA A 165 -3.29 0.50 5.21
CA ALA A 165 -4.45 1.38 5.29
C ALA A 165 -5.64 0.83 4.51
N HIS A 166 -5.41 0.26 3.32
CA HIS A 166 -6.46 -0.35 2.50
C HIS A 166 -7.11 -1.55 3.20
N ILE A 167 -6.30 -2.43 3.80
CA ILE A 167 -6.78 -3.56 4.60
C ILE A 167 -7.68 -3.06 5.74
N ASN A 168 -7.23 -2.05 6.51
CA ASN A 168 -8.03 -1.47 7.59
C ASN A 168 -9.35 -0.89 7.08
N LYS A 169 -9.32 -0.19 5.94
CA LYS A 169 -10.51 0.40 5.31
C LYS A 169 -11.51 -0.68 4.90
N MET A 170 -11.07 -1.76 4.24
CA MET A 170 -11.96 -2.85 3.81
C MET A 170 -12.69 -3.47 4.99
N VAL A 171 -11.99 -3.68 6.12
CA VAL A 171 -12.67 -4.21 7.30
C VAL A 171 -13.65 -3.20 7.90
N GLY A 172 -13.25 -1.93 8.05
CA GLY A 172 -14.15 -0.90 8.56
C GLY A 172 -15.42 -0.78 7.70
N LEU A 173 -15.28 -0.87 6.37
CA LEU A 173 -16.41 -0.88 5.44
C LEU A 173 -17.27 -2.13 5.62
N ALA A 174 -16.69 -3.32 5.78
CA ALA A 174 -17.46 -4.55 6.00
C ALA A 174 -18.23 -4.50 7.34
N GLU A 175 -17.62 -3.97 8.40
CA GLU A 175 -18.26 -3.77 9.70
C GLU A 175 -19.42 -2.75 9.61
N MET A 176 -19.20 -1.62 8.92
CA MET A 176 -20.24 -0.62 8.69
C MET A 176 -21.39 -1.16 7.85
N LYS A 177 -21.08 -1.83 6.72
CA LYS A 177 -22.05 -2.50 5.84
C LYS A 177 -22.89 -3.47 6.67
N MET A 178 -22.29 -4.33 7.49
CA MET A 178 -23.03 -5.28 8.33
C MET A 178 -23.93 -4.58 9.37
N LEU A 179 -23.44 -3.52 10.01
CA LEU A 179 -24.16 -2.81 11.08
C LEU A 179 -25.40 -2.08 10.53
N LEU A 180 -25.23 -1.35 9.43
CA LEU A 180 -26.27 -0.51 8.82
C LEU A 180 -27.21 -1.28 7.87
N PHE A 181 -26.93 -2.56 7.63
CA PHE A 181 -27.73 -3.36 6.72
C PHE A 181 -29.13 -3.64 7.28
N ASP A 182 -30.14 -3.22 6.51
CA ASP A 182 -31.57 -3.40 6.76
C ASP A 182 -32.25 -3.98 5.50
N PRO A 183 -32.21 -5.33 5.33
CA PRO A 183 -32.67 -5.97 4.12
C PRO A 183 -34.17 -5.90 3.93
N GLN A 184 -34.63 -5.85 2.67
CA GLN A 184 -36.05 -5.96 2.32
C GLN A 184 -36.46 -7.41 2.01
N GLY A 185 -35.50 -8.31 1.86
CA GLY A 185 -35.71 -9.73 1.61
C GLY A 185 -36.30 -9.96 0.22
N THR A 186 -35.73 -9.37 -0.83
CA THR A 186 -36.16 -9.60 -2.22
C THR A 186 -35.15 -10.44 -2.99
N ILE A 187 -35.60 -11.06 -4.09
CA ILE A 187 -34.74 -11.80 -5.01
C ILE A 187 -33.75 -10.87 -5.71
N ASP A 188 -34.19 -9.67 -6.11
CA ASP A 188 -33.30 -8.65 -6.71
C ASP A 188 -32.18 -8.23 -5.74
N GLU A 189 -32.49 -8.14 -4.44
CA GLU A 189 -31.50 -7.83 -3.40
C GLU A 189 -30.46 -8.96 -3.27
N ALA A 190 -30.82 -10.23 -3.49
CA ALA A 190 -29.84 -11.32 -3.55
C ALA A 190 -28.83 -11.14 -4.69
N LEU A 191 -29.30 -10.72 -5.88
CA LEU A 191 -28.40 -10.45 -7.02
C LEU A 191 -27.49 -9.26 -6.74
N MET A 192 -28.00 -8.21 -6.11
CA MET A 192 -27.20 -7.05 -5.68
C MET A 192 -26.12 -7.47 -4.67
N LEU A 193 -26.48 -8.28 -3.67
CA LEU A 193 -25.54 -8.81 -2.68
C LEU A 193 -24.46 -9.71 -3.32
N ALA A 194 -24.84 -10.54 -4.30
CA ALA A 194 -23.88 -11.36 -5.03
C ALA A 194 -22.89 -10.51 -5.85
N SER A 195 -23.35 -9.44 -6.50
CA SER A 195 -22.48 -8.49 -7.22
C SER A 195 -21.55 -7.75 -6.26
N GLU A 196 -22.06 -7.28 -5.12
CA GLU A 196 -21.26 -6.61 -4.10
C GLU A 196 -20.16 -7.54 -3.54
N LEU A 197 -20.51 -8.81 -3.31
CA LEU A 197 -19.56 -9.84 -2.88
C LEU A 197 -18.44 -10.08 -3.92
N ASP A 198 -18.77 -10.09 -5.21
CA ASP A 198 -17.78 -10.21 -6.28
C ASP A 198 -16.82 -9.00 -6.31
N ASP A 199 -17.35 -7.78 -6.17
CA ASP A 199 -16.54 -6.56 -6.13
C ASP A 199 -15.62 -6.55 -4.90
N ASP A 200 -16.15 -6.85 -3.71
CA ASP A 200 -15.36 -6.96 -2.48
C ASP A 200 -14.26 -8.03 -2.62
N ASN A 201 -14.54 -9.18 -3.26
CA ASN A 201 -13.54 -10.22 -3.51
C ASN A 201 -12.41 -9.74 -4.43
N ARG A 202 -12.76 -8.99 -5.47
CA ARG A 202 -11.78 -8.46 -6.43
C ARG A 202 -10.83 -7.50 -5.71
N GLU A 203 -11.34 -6.60 -4.89
CA GLU A 203 -10.52 -5.67 -4.12
C GLU A 203 -9.62 -6.39 -3.10
N LEU A 204 -10.13 -7.43 -2.44
CA LEU A 204 -9.34 -8.26 -1.52
C LEU A 204 -8.22 -9.02 -2.25
N THR A 205 -8.51 -9.56 -3.43
CA THR A 205 -7.53 -10.24 -4.29
C THR A 205 -6.44 -9.28 -4.77
N LEU A 206 -6.81 -8.09 -5.24
CA LEU A 206 -5.86 -7.05 -5.64
C LEU A 206 -4.97 -6.62 -4.46
N THR A 207 -5.55 -6.50 -3.27
CA THR A 207 -4.80 -6.17 -2.05
C THR A 207 -3.80 -7.28 -1.70
N TRP A 208 -4.22 -8.54 -1.79
CA TRP A 208 -3.34 -9.69 -1.60
C TRP A 208 -2.18 -9.70 -2.60
N ASP A 209 -2.44 -9.47 -3.89
CA ASP A 209 -1.39 -9.44 -4.91
C ASP A 209 -0.36 -8.33 -4.64
N LYS A 210 -0.80 -7.16 -4.15
CA LYS A 210 0.12 -6.11 -3.68
C LYS A 210 1.00 -6.59 -2.50
N THR A 211 0.47 -7.38 -1.58
CA THR A 211 1.28 -7.97 -0.48
C THR A 211 2.31 -8.99 -0.98
N CYS A 212 2.01 -9.74 -2.04
CA CYS A 212 2.98 -10.62 -2.70
C CYS A 212 4.11 -9.82 -3.37
N GLN A 213 3.77 -8.75 -4.09
CA GLN A 213 4.76 -7.84 -4.70
C GLN A 213 5.67 -7.20 -3.64
N LEU A 214 5.11 -6.80 -2.49
CA LEU A 214 5.91 -6.29 -1.37
C LEU A 214 6.93 -7.31 -0.86
N ALA A 215 6.57 -8.59 -0.75
CA ALA A 215 7.51 -9.62 -0.34
C ALA A 215 8.67 -9.80 -1.34
N GLU A 216 8.40 -9.71 -2.63
CA GLU A 216 9.44 -9.74 -3.67
C GLU A 216 10.33 -8.49 -3.63
N MET A 217 9.73 -7.31 -3.46
CA MET A 217 10.45 -6.05 -3.31
C MET A 217 11.37 -6.08 -2.09
N GLY A 218 10.85 -6.48 -0.92
CA GLY A 218 11.61 -6.57 0.33
C GLY A 218 12.89 -7.41 0.20
N ARG A 219 12.82 -8.54 -0.51
CA ARG A 219 13.98 -9.42 -0.76
C ARG A 219 15.04 -8.79 -1.68
N ARG A 220 14.69 -7.81 -2.52
CA ARG A 220 15.58 -7.20 -3.52
C ARG A 220 16.09 -5.81 -3.15
N LEU A 221 15.56 -5.20 -2.10
CA LEU A 221 15.95 -3.86 -1.68
C LEU A 221 17.42 -3.77 -1.27
N ARG A 222 17.94 -2.55 -1.20
CA ARG A 222 19.21 -2.28 -0.52
C ARG A 222 18.93 -1.80 0.90
N PRO A 223 19.74 -2.20 1.89
CA PRO A 223 19.57 -1.73 3.26
C PRO A 223 20.12 -0.30 3.40
N ILE A 224 19.42 0.67 2.79
CA ILE A 224 19.86 2.07 2.74
C ILE A 224 19.88 2.71 4.13
N GLN A 225 19.09 2.21 5.09
CA GLN A 225 19.12 2.69 6.47
C GLN A 225 20.53 2.56 7.06
N ASN A 226 21.27 1.49 6.72
CA ASN A 226 22.65 1.27 7.19
C ASN A 226 23.62 2.36 6.71
N ARG A 227 23.28 3.13 5.67
CA ARG A 227 24.08 4.26 5.21
C ARG A 227 23.97 5.47 6.16
N ILE A 228 22.87 5.57 6.89
CA ILE A 228 22.54 6.67 7.80
C ILE A 228 22.80 6.26 9.26
N SER A 229 22.70 4.97 9.59
CA SER A 229 23.00 4.45 10.92
C SER A 229 24.45 4.71 11.30
N GLN A 230 24.69 5.13 12.55
CA GLN A 230 26.05 5.31 13.06
C GLN A 230 26.75 3.96 13.22
N VAL A 231 27.97 3.85 12.71
CA VAL A 231 28.81 2.65 12.73
C VAL A 231 30.11 2.94 13.46
N VAL A 232 30.41 2.14 14.48
CA VAL A 232 31.65 2.20 15.25
C VAL A 232 32.21 0.80 15.41
N CYS A 233 33.51 0.63 15.15
CA CYS A 233 34.21 -0.66 15.21
C CYS A 233 33.50 -1.77 14.42
N GLY A 234 33.02 -1.44 13.22
CA GLY A 234 32.34 -2.41 12.36
C GLY A 234 30.83 -2.53 12.58
N ARG A 235 30.27 -1.91 13.63
CA ARG A 235 28.93 -2.22 14.14
C ARG A 235 28.01 -1.01 14.24
N THR A 236 26.72 -1.22 13.98
CA THR A 236 25.70 -0.19 14.23
C THR A 236 25.56 0.10 15.73
N VAL A 237 25.46 1.40 16.09
CA VAL A 237 25.34 1.87 17.48
C VAL A 237 23.91 2.32 17.81
N ASN A 238 23.17 2.85 16.82
CA ASN A 238 21.92 3.59 17.04
C ASN A 238 20.66 2.92 16.46
N ASN A 239 20.66 1.62 16.14
CA ASN A 239 19.43 0.99 15.63
C ASN A 239 18.38 0.92 16.75
N SER A 240 17.39 1.81 16.66
CA SER A 240 16.30 2.05 17.61
C SER A 240 15.21 0.96 17.58
N SER A 241 15.37 -0.09 16.78
CA SER A 241 14.43 -1.19 16.61
C SER A 241 14.98 -2.51 17.18
N LYS A 242 15.06 -2.65 18.51
CA LYS A 242 15.19 -3.95 19.25
C LYS A 242 16.27 -4.95 18.78
N GLY A 243 17.27 -4.53 18.01
CA GLY A 243 18.26 -5.41 17.39
C GLY A 243 19.63 -5.33 18.07
N ALA A 244 20.36 -6.44 18.07
CA ALA A 244 21.78 -6.46 18.42
C ALA A 244 22.58 -5.59 17.41
N PRO A 245 23.72 -5.01 17.82
CA PRO A 245 24.60 -4.27 16.93
C PRO A 245 25.00 -5.14 15.73
N ASN A 246 24.73 -4.64 14.52
CA ASN A 246 24.92 -5.38 13.28
C ASN A 246 26.21 -4.97 12.59
N VAL A 247 26.94 -5.95 12.06
CA VAL A 247 28.09 -5.68 11.20
C VAL A 247 27.60 -5.07 9.89
N VAL A 248 28.17 -3.93 9.50
CA VAL A 248 27.81 -3.29 8.24
C VAL A 248 28.81 -3.65 7.16
N MET A 249 28.32 -4.33 6.14
CA MET A 249 29.08 -4.65 4.94
C MET A 249 28.80 -3.62 3.85
N VAL A 250 29.82 -3.33 3.06
CA VAL A 250 29.74 -2.41 1.94
C VAL A 250 30.34 -3.03 0.68
N LYS A 251 29.81 -2.62 -0.47
CA LYS A 251 30.28 -3.05 -1.79
C LYS A 251 30.73 -1.85 -2.60
N ALA A 252 31.93 -1.93 -3.17
CA ALA A 252 32.44 -0.89 -4.05
C ALA A 252 31.68 -0.84 -5.39
N LEU A 253 31.25 0.34 -5.79
CA LEU A 253 30.49 0.58 -7.03
C LEU A 253 31.39 0.91 -8.22
N ILE A 254 32.63 1.34 -7.95
CA ILE A 254 33.67 1.63 -8.93
C ILE A 254 35.02 1.08 -8.48
N ASN A 255 35.98 1.07 -9.40
CA ASN A 255 37.38 0.89 -9.04
C ASN A 255 37.87 2.18 -8.36
N PHE A 256 38.59 2.05 -7.25
CA PHE A 256 39.17 3.19 -6.55
C PHE A 256 40.58 2.84 -6.10
N SER A 257 41.57 3.63 -6.50
CA SER A 257 42.97 3.38 -6.17
C SER A 257 43.58 4.61 -5.52
N GLY A 258 44.26 4.39 -4.40
CA GLY A 258 45.13 5.36 -3.78
C GLY A 258 46.60 5.08 -4.12
N PRO A 259 47.54 5.81 -3.51
CA PRO A 259 48.98 5.61 -3.73
C PRO A 259 49.48 4.21 -3.33
N ASP A 260 48.87 3.61 -2.30
CA ASP A 260 49.33 2.37 -1.65
C ASP A 260 48.23 1.29 -1.54
N PHE A 261 47.05 1.51 -2.13
CA PHE A 261 45.94 0.55 -2.10
C PHE A 261 45.06 0.64 -3.35
N ALA A 262 44.37 -0.45 -3.66
CA ALA A 262 43.37 -0.48 -4.73
C ALA A 262 42.16 -1.30 -4.28
N ILE A 263 40.97 -0.76 -4.55
CA ILE A 263 39.67 -1.38 -4.32
C ILE A 263 39.04 -1.62 -5.68
N ARG A 264 38.62 -2.85 -5.93
CA ARG A 264 37.97 -3.22 -7.20
C ARG A 264 36.46 -3.02 -7.11
N LYS A 265 35.85 -2.65 -8.24
CA LYS A 265 34.39 -2.65 -8.36
C LYS A 265 33.84 -4.03 -8.00
N GLY A 266 32.86 -4.04 -7.12
CA GLY A 266 32.20 -5.24 -6.64
C GLY A 266 32.88 -5.89 -5.43
N GLU A 267 34.04 -5.40 -4.99
CA GLU A 267 34.71 -5.85 -3.77
C GLU A 267 33.85 -5.53 -2.54
N GLU A 268 33.76 -6.50 -1.63
CA GLU A 268 32.96 -6.42 -0.41
C GLU A 268 33.87 -6.25 0.80
N MET A 269 33.55 -5.30 1.66
CA MET A 269 34.38 -4.87 2.78
C MET A 269 33.52 -4.60 4.02
N ILE A 270 34.15 -4.64 5.18
CA ILE A 270 33.52 -4.23 6.44
C ILE A 270 33.64 -2.71 6.58
N LEU A 271 32.53 -2.04 6.82
CA LEU A 271 32.50 -0.63 7.21
C LEU A 271 32.89 -0.51 8.68
N VAL A 272 34.07 0.02 8.97
CA VAL A 272 34.61 0.14 10.33
C VAL A 272 34.02 1.34 11.07
N ASN A 273 33.95 2.50 10.40
CA ASN A 273 33.46 3.74 11.00
C ASN A 273 32.90 4.70 9.92
N ASN A 274 31.79 5.38 10.20
CA ASN A 274 31.16 6.38 9.35
C ASN A 274 30.88 7.75 10.03
N GLU A 275 31.62 8.10 11.09
CA GLU A 275 31.52 9.39 11.78
C GLU A 275 31.65 10.59 10.83
N ASN A 276 32.53 10.48 9.83
CA ASN A 276 32.58 11.41 8.71
C ASN A 276 31.62 10.94 7.59
N PRO A 277 30.58 11.71 7.25
CA PRO A 277 29.61 11.29 6.24
C PRO A 277 30.19 11.26 4.81
N ASN A 278 31.26 12.00 4.56
CA ASN A 278 31.91 12.09 3.24
C ASN A 278 32.96 11.01 3.03
N PHE A 279 33.58 10.54 4.12
CA PHE A 279 34.69 9.60 4.08
C PHE A 279 34.47 8.51 5.13
N TRP A 280 34.46 7.27 4.68
CA TRP A 280 34.25 6.11 5.53
C TRP A 280 35.53 5.34 5.73
N LYS A 281 35.72 4.83 6.94
CA LYS A 281 36.81 3.91 7.25
C LYS A 281 36.36 2.49 6.94
N VAL A 282 37.01 1.84 5.99
CA VAL A 282 36.70 0.46 5.57
C VAL A 282 37.89 -0.46 5.80
N ARG A 283 37.63 -1.73 6.09
CA ARG A 283 38.68 -2.75 6.22
C ARG A 283 38.91 -3.41 4.87
N THR A 284 40.08 -3.16 4.28
CA THR A 284 40.53 -3.75 3.01
C THR A 284 41.54 -4.87 3.27
N THR A 285 41.93 -5.61 2.23
CA THR A 285 43.04 -6.57 2.28
C THR A 285 44.39 -5.91 2.63
N PHE A 286 44.52 -4.60 2.44
CA PHE A 286 45.70 -3.80 2.78
C PHE A 286 45.60 -3.11 4.16
N GLY A 287 44.61 -3.51 4.97
CA GLY A 287 44.29 -2.92 6.25
C GLY A 287 43.19 -1.86 6.16
N GLU A 288 43.01 -1.09 7.24
CA GLU A 288 41.96 -0.06 7.30
C GLU A 288 42.36 1.16 6.44
N ARG A 289 41.40 1.67 5.65
CA ARG A 289 41.60 2.83 4.77
C ARG A 289 40.38 3.74 4.83
N GLU A 290 40.64 5.04 4.73
CA GLU A 290 39.60 6.07 4.62
C GLU A 290 39.33 6.36 3.15
N VAL A 291 38.06 6.24 2.74
CA VAL A 291 37.65 6.22 1.34
C VAL A 291 36.33 6.99 1.17
N PRO A 292 36.10 7.72 0.06
CA PRO A 292 34.87 8.46 -0.13
C PRO A 292 33.61 7.59 -0.01
N SER A 293 32.69 7.94 0.89
CA SER A 293 31.50 7.14 1.21
C SER A 293 30.57 6.90 0.02
N VAL A 294 30.58 7.82 -0.95
CA VAL A 294 29.74 7.76 -2.14
C VAL A 294 30.04 6.54 -3.00
N ILE A 295 31.26 6.00 -2.99
CA ILE A 295 31.61 4.86 -3.84
C ILE A 295 31.06 3.52 -3.34
N PHE A 296 30.46 3.50 -2.15
CA PHE A 296 29.97 2.30 -1.49
C PHE A 296 28.46 2.21 -1.49
N SER A 297 27.92 1.04 -1.85
CA SER A 297 26.56 0.63 -1.49
C SER A 297 26.61 -0.22 -0.23
N THR A 298 25.63 -0.05 0.66
CA THR A 298 25.47 -0.94 1.82
C THR A 298 24.89 -2.26 1.35
N ILE A 299 25.45 -3.37 1.85
CA ILE A 299 24.96 -4.72 1.56
C ILE A 299 24.62 -5.42 2.87
N GLY A 300 23.66 -6.32 2.80
CA GLY A 300 23.17 -7.03 3.97
C GLY A 300 21.71 -7.43 3.79
N PRO A 301 21.20 -8.20 4.76
CA PRO A 301 19.85 -8.71 4.75
C PRO A 301 18.84 -7.60 5.05
N ASN A 302 17.79 -7.47 4.23
CA ASN A 302 16.66 -6.56 4.49
C ASN A 302 15.65 -7.23 5.43
N GLN A 303 16.08 -7.54 6.65
CA GLN A 303 15.23 -8.27 7.59
C GLN A 303 13.95 -7.48 7.90
N GLU A 304 14.06 -6.18 8.17
CA GLU A 304 12.92 -5.33 8.52
C GLU A 304 11.86 -5.31 7.42
N GLU A 305 12.27 -5.17 6.16
CA GLU A 305 11.39 -5.13 5.00
C GLU A 305 10.75 -6.50 4.72
N VAL A 306 11.52 -7.58 4.84
CA VAL A 306 10.99 -8.94 4.72
C VAL A 306 9.96 -9.22 5.83
N PHE A 307 10.25 -8.83 7.07
CA PHE A 307 9.31 -8.96 8.19
C PHE A 307 8.06 -8.10 8.01
N LYS A 308 8.22 -6.86 7.53
CA LYS A 308 7.09 -5.98 7.26
C LYS A 308 6.17 -6.59 6.20
N ALA A 309 6.72 -7.10 5.10
CA ALA A 309 5.95 -7.76 4.05
C ALA A 309 5.23 -9.02 4.56
N ASP A 310 5.92 -9.89 5.29
CA ASP A 310 5.32 -11.09 5.91
C ASP A 310 4.20 -10.73 6.91
N SER A 311 4.42 -9.71 7.75
CA SER A 311 3.39 -9.22 8.68
C SER A 311 2.13 -8.74 7.95
N LEU A 312 2.30 -8.07 6.81
CA LEU A 312 1.18 -7.57 6.01
C LEU A 312 0.45 -8.70 5.30
N GLN A 313 1.13 -9.75 4.84
CA GLN A 313 0.50 -10.94 4.28
C GLN A 313 -0.37 -11.64 5.34
N LYS A 314 0.16 -11.85 6.55
CA LYS A 314 -0.58 -12.44 7.67
C LYS A 314 -1.78 -11.58 8.06
N LYS A 315 -1.59 -10.27 8.16
CA LYS A 315 -2.67 -9.31 8.44
C LYS A 315 -3.75 -9.36 7.37
N CYS A 316 -3.38 -9.33 6.09
CA CYS A 316 -4.30 -9.37 4.96
C CYS A 316 -5.23 -10.59 5.03
N ILE A 317 -4.69 -11.77 5.33
CA ILE A 317 -5.50 -13.00 5.46
C ILE A 317 -6.41 -12.94 6.68
N SER A 318 -5.87 -12.53 7.82
CA SER A 318 -6.66 -12.40 9.06
C SER A 318 -7.83 -11.43 8.87
N ASP A 319 -7.60 -10.30 8.21
CA ASP A 319 -8.61 -9.29 7.96
C ASP A 319 -9.56 -9.70 6.82
N TRP A 320 -9.10 -10.46 5.81
CA TRP A 320 -9.99 -11.06 4.81
C TRP A 320 -10.97 -12.04 5.48
N LYS A 321 -10.49 -12.90 6.39
CA LYS A 321 -11.37 -13.76 7.20
C LYS A 321 -12.36 -12.93 8.00
N ARG A 322 -11.92 -11.81 8.60
CA ARG A 322 -12.82 -10.90 9.33
C ARG A 322 -13.89 -10.30 8.40
N VAL A 323 -13.53 -9.85 7.20
CA VAL A 323 -14.50 -9.36 6.19
C VAL A 323 -15.52 -10.45 5.85
N LEU A 324 -15.07 -11.69 5.59
CA LEU A 324 -15.96 -12.82 5.31
C LEU A 324 -16.98 -13.05 6.43
N GLU A 325 -16.52 -13.04 7.69
CA GLU A 325 -17.41 -13.22 8.83
C GLU A 325 -18.44 -12.08 8.96
N ARG A 326 -18.05 -10.83 8.66
CA ARG A 326 -19.00 -9.70 8.62
C ARG A 326 -20.01 -9.84 7.49
N THR A 327 -19.58 -10.33 6.34
CA THR A 327 -20.49 -10.55 5.21
C THR A 327 -21.44 -11.72 5.46
N LYS A 328 -20.99 -12.81 6.09
CA LYS A 328 -21.87 -13.88 6.56
C LYS A 328 -22.94 -13.34 7.52
N GLY A 329 -22.56 -12.51 8.49
CA GLY A 329 -23.52 -11.84 9.38
C GLY A 329 -24.55 -10.97 8.63
N LYS A 330 -24.13 -10.30 7.55
CA LYS A 330 -25.03 -9.57 6.65
C LYS A 330 -26.01 -10.51 5.93
N LEU A 331 -25.52 -11.64 5.40
CA LEU A 331 -26.35 -12.65 4.73
C LEU A 331 -27.34 -13.32 5.69
N VAL A 332 -26.96 -13.57 6.94
CA VAL A 332 -27.86 -14.11 7.96
C VAL A 332 -29.09 -13.20 8.10
N LYS A 333 -28.90 -11.89 8.26
CA LYS A 333 -30.01 -10.92 8.29
C LYS A 333 -30.86 -10.99 7.01
N PHE A 334 -30.22 -11.04 5.85
CA PHE A 334 -30.90 -11.10 4.55
C PHE A 334 -31.80 -12.34 4.44
N TYR A 335 -31.26 -13.54 4.69
CA TYR A 335 -32.02 -14.78 4.55
C TYR A 335 -33.14 -14.91 5.59
N THR A 336 -32.93 -14.44 6.82
CA THR A 336 -34.00 -14.38 7.83
C THR A 336 -35.17 -13.53 7.32
N THR A 337 -34.92 -12.32 6.85
CA THR A 337 -35.98 -11.43 6.32
C THR A 337 -36.62 -11.97 5.04
N LEU A 338 -35.83 -12.57 4.14
CA LEU A 338 -36.31 -13.21 2.92
C LEU A 338 -37.31 -14.32 3.24
N PHE A 339 -36.97 -15.23 4.16
CA PHE A 339 -37.82 -16.34 4.56
C PHE A 339 -39.07 -15.89 5.30
N GLU A 340 -38.95 -14.97 6.25
CA GLU A 340 -40.10 -14.36 6.93
C GLU A 340 -41.07 -13.74 5.92
N ARG A 341 -40.56 -13.12 4.85
CA ARG A 341 -41.37 -12.54 3.79
C ARG A 341 -42.06 -13.60 2.94
N PHE A 342 -41.36 -14.66 2.54
CA PHE A 342 -41.96 -15.76 1.77
C PHE A 342 -43.06 -16.47 2.56
N CYS A 343 -42.87 -16.67 3.87
CA CYS A 343 -43.82 -17.35 4.74
C CYS A 343 -45.09 -16.53 5.05
N LYS A 344 -45.15 -15.24 4.72
CA LYS A 344 -46.36 -14.40 4.93
C LYS A 344 -47.59 -14.90 4.15
N ASN A 345 -47.42 -15.73 3.11
CA ASN A 345 -48.48 -16.16 2.19
C ASN A 345 -48.80 -17.67 2.28
N ASP A 346 -48.62 -18.27 3.47
CA ASP A 346 -48.91 -19.67 3.87
C ASP A 346 -48.13 -20.79 3.16
N ALA A 347 -47.99 -20.77 1.83
CA ALA A 347 -47.30 -21.82 1.08
C ALA A 347 -46.40 -21.26 -0.02
N VAL A 348 -45.18 -21.79 -0.11
CA VAL A 348 -44.18 -21.42 -1.12
C VAL A 348 -44.01 -22.57 -2.09
N TYR A 349 -44.29 -22.32 -3.36
CA TYR A 349 -44.26 -23.34 -4.41
C TYR A 349 -42.94 -23.27 -5.19
N PHE A 350 -42.35 -24.41 -5.52
CA PHE A 350 -41.15 -24.49 -6.35
C PHE A 350 -41.19 -25.74 -7.25
N ALA A 351 -40.50 -25.72 -8.39
CA ALA A 351 -40.51 -26.83 -9.35
C ALA A 351 -39.17 -27.56 -9.52
N HIS A 352 -38.09 -26.98 -8.97
CA HIS A 352 -36.71 -27.38 -9.22
C HIS A 352 -36.10 -27.92 -7.93
N GLU A 353 -36.30 -29.22 -7.69
CA GLU A 353 -35.94 -29.91 -6.43
C GLU A 353 -34.44 -29.92 -6.17
N ASP A 354 -33.63 -30.32 -7.16
CA ASP A 354 -32.18 -30.40 -7.01
C ASP A 354 -31.56 -29.04 -6.66
N GLN A 355 -31.97 -27.97 -7.36
CA GLN A 355 -31.46 -26.61 -7.12
C GLN A 355 -31.89 -26.07 -5.76
N MET A 356 -33.10 -26.41 -5.31
CA MET A 356 -33.58 -26.01 -3.98
C MET A 356 -32.79 -26.75 -2.90
N ASN A 357 -32.59 -28.06 -3.05
CA ASN A 357 -31.83 -28.86 -2.08
C ASN A 357 -30.37 -28.38 -1.99
N GLU A 358 -29.70 -28.12 -3.12
CA GLU A 358 -28.35 -27.54 -3.11
C GLU A 358 -28.31 -26.19 -2.37
N PHE A 359 -29.30 -25.33 -2.59
CA PHE A 359 -29.39 -24.05 -1.90
C PHE A 359 -29.57 -24.22 -0.38
N LEU A 360 -30.49 -25.09 0.04
CA LEU A 360 -30.78 -25.33 1.45
C LEU A 360 -29.59 -25.99 2.16
N ASP A 361 -28.93 -26.95 1.52
CA ASP A 361 -27.74 -27.61 2.05
C ASP A 361 -26.58 -26.61 2.23
N ASP A 362 -26.32 -25.76 1.24
CA ASP A 362 -25.27 -24.72 1.35
C ASP A 362 -25.62 -23.69 2.43
N LEU A 363 -26.89 -23.28 2.52
CA LEU A 363 -27.34 -22.34 3.54
C LEU A 363 -27.16 -22.91 4.95
N ASP A 364 -27.52 -24.18 5.15
CA ASP A 364 -27.38 -24.87 6.42
C ASP A 364 -25.91 -24.94 6.84
N ASN A 365 -25.06 -25.43 5.95
CA ASN A 365 -23.63 -25.60 6.22
C ASN A 365 -22.89 -24.27 6.47
N ILE A 366 -23.25 -23.20 5.75
CA ILE A 366 -22.49 -21.94 5.76
C ILE A 366 -22.98 -20.97 6.83
N LEU A 367 -24.29 -20.88 7.07
CA LEU A 367 -24.89 -19.83 7.89
C LEU A 367 -25.66 -20.35 9.11
N ILE A 368 -26.32 -21.51 9.01
CA ILE A 368 -27.19 -22.03 10.07
C ILE A 368 -26.41 -22.86 11.10
N ALA A 369 -25.68 -23.89 10.66
CA ALA A 369 -24.89 -24.76 11.53
C ALA A 369 -23.87 -23.99 12.41
N PRO A 370 -23.22 -22.91 11.93
CA PRO A 370 -22.37 -22.06 12.78
C PRO A 370 -23.13 -21.26 13.84
N ASN A 371 -24.45 -21.13 13.73
CA ASN A 371 -25.35 -20.46 14.67
C ASN A 371 -24.96 -19.01 15.01
N TYR A 372 -24.77 -18.19 13.97
CA TYR A 372 -24.31 -16.80 14.10
C TYR A 372 -25.27 -15.87 14.85
N ASP A 373 -26.57 -16.11 14.78
CA ASP A 373 -27.61 -15.22 15.31
C ASP A 373 -28.40 -15.81 16.48
N SER A 374 -27.86 -16.82 17.17
CA SER A 374 -28.58 -17.50 18.26
C SER A 374 -29.88 -18.20 17.82
N GLY A 375 -29.99 -18.57 16.54
CA GLY A 375 -31.05 -19.42 16.01
C GLY A 375 -32.21 -18.69 15.36
N PHE A 376 -32.14 -17.37 15.15
CA PHE A 376 -33.20 -16.64 14.43
C PHE A 376 -33.34 -17.14 12.99
N LEU A 377 -32.22 -17.30 12.28
CA LEU A 377 -32.19 -17.85 10.92
C LEU A 377 -32.66 -19.30 10.90
N GLN A 378 -32.27 -20.12 11.87
CA GLN A 378 -32.76 -21.50 12.00
C GLN A 378 -34.29 -21.51 12.09
N ASN A 379 -34.88 -20.69 12.98
CA ASN A 379 -36.33 -20.65 13.13
C ASN A 379 -37.05 -20.21 11.85
N ALA A 380 -36.52 -19.19 11.16
CA ALA A 380 -37.07 -18.72 9.88
C ALA A 380 -36.92 -19.78 8.77
N TYR A 381 -35.80 -20.50 8.77
CA TYR A 381 -35.52 -21.61 7.86
C TYR A 381 -36.46 -22.81 8.09
N ASP A 382 -36.68 -23.21 9.34
CA ASP A 382 -37.60 -24.30 9.71
C ASP A 382 -39.02 -23.94 9.27
N THR A 383 -39.45 -22.70 9.54
CA THR A 383 -40.77 -22.22 9.08
C THR A 383 -40.86 -22.23 7.56
N PHE A 384 -39.81 -21.77 6.87
CA PHE A 384 -39.77 -21.76 5.40
C PHE A 384 -39.86 -23.17 4.82
N THR A 385 -39.04 -24.09 5.31
CA THR A 385 -39.01 -25.49 4.84
C THR A 385 -40.32 -26.22 5.10
N GLU A 386 -41.00 -25.96 6.22
CA GLU A 386 -42.35 -26.49 6.48
C GLU A 386 -43.42 -25.98 5.49
N THR A 387 -43.24 -24.77 4.94
CA THR A 387 -44.17 -24.16 3.96
C THR A 387 -43.85 -24.48 2.50
N LEU A 388 -42.75 -25.18 2.22
CA LEU A 388 -42.32 -25.52 0.86
C LEU A 388 -43.21 -26.63 0.25
N ILE A 389 -43.69 -26.40 -0.97
CA ILE A 389 -44.50 -27.36 -1.73
C ILE A 389 -43.90 -27.57 -3.13
N LEU A 390 -43.49 -28.81 -3.41
CA LEU A 390 -43.00 -29.20 -4.73
C LEU A 390 -44.16 -29.24 -5.75
N LEU A 391 -44.04 -28.43 -6.80
CA LEU A 391 -44.96 -28.42 -7.93
C LEU A 391 -44.69 -29.62 -8.84
N SER A 392 -45.62 -30.57 -8.84
CA SER A 392 -45.67 -31.60 -9.88
C SER A 392 -45.75 -30.97 -11.28
N SER A 393 -45.08 -31.57 -12.27
CA SER A 393 -44.84 -31.01 -13.63
C SER A 393 -46.09 -30.55 -14.41
N ASN A 394 -47.30 -30.89 -13.95
CA ASN A 394 -48.57 -30.55 -14.61
C ASN A 394 -49.52 -29.68 -13.76
N ARG A 395 -49.11 -29.23 -12.56
CA ARG A 395 -49.96 -28.37 -11.70
C ARG A 395 -49.52 -26.91 -11.79
N ARG A 396 -50.50 -26.02 -11.98
CA ARG A 396 -50.27 -24.57 -11.85
C ARG A 396 -50.39 -24.18 -10.37
N PRO A 397 -49.52 -23.29 -9.87
CA PRO A 397 -49.64 -22.78 -8.51
C PRO A 397 -50.97 -22.02 -8.34
N PRO A 398 -51.51 -21.97 -7.11
CA PRO A 398 -52.68 -21.15 -6.80
C PRO A 398 -52.46 -19.68 -7.18
N ARG A 399 -53.52 -18.98 -7.62
CA ARG A 399 -53.42 -17.56 -7.96
C ARG A 399 -53.02 -16.75 -6.73
N GLY A 400 -51.91 -16.00 -6.84
CA GLY A 400 -51.37 -15.17 -5.75
C GLY A 400 -50.42 -15.90 -4.80
N ALA A 401 -50.18 -17.20 -5.00
CA ALA A 401 -49.18 -17.94 -4.23
C ALA A 401 -47.75 -17.54 -4.63
N VAL A 402 -46.85 -17.53 -3.65
CA VAL A 402 -45.42 -17.32 -3.90
C VAL A 402 -44.90 -18.54 -4.66
N THR A 403 -44.34 -18.32 -5.84
CA THR A 403 -43.74 -19.39 -6.66
C THR A 403 -42.31 -19.00 -6.98
N LEU A 404 -41.35 -19.88 -6.64
CA LEU A 404 -39.94 -19.73 -6.94
C LEU A 404 -39.61 -20.48 -8.23
N THR A 405 -39.19 -19.74 -9.25
CA THR A 405 -38.66 -20.30 -10.50
C THR A 405 -37.22 -20.77 -10.30
N GLU A 406 -36.69 -21.52 -11.27
CA GLU A 406 -35.26 -21.87 -11.26
C GLU A 406 -34.35 -20.64 -11.19
N GLY A 407 -34.73 -19.56 -11.90
CA GLY A 407 -33.99 -18.31 -11.90
C GLY A 407 -33.96 -17.66 -10.52
N ASP A 408 -35.08 -17.71 -9.81
CA ASP A 408 -35.20 -17.17 -8.45
C ASP A 408 -34.34 -17.97 -7.47
N ILE A 409 -34.38 -19.31 -7.54
CA ILE A 409 -33.57 -20.19 -6.68
C ILE A 409 -32.08 -19.93 -6.94
N ARG A 410 -31.66 -19.83 -8.21
CA ARG A 410 -30.27 -19.51 -8.55
C ARG A 410 -29.87 -18.11 -8.05
N ALA A 411 -30.77 -17.14 -8.12
CA ALA A 411 -30.51 -15.78 -7.66
C ALA A 411 -30.31 -15.73 -6.13
N ILE A 412 -31.18 -16.38 -5.36
CA ILE A 412 -31.04 -16.46 -3.89
C ILE A 412 -29.86 -17.34 -3.46
N HIS A 413 -29.43 -18.30 -4.29
CA HIS A 413 -28.26 -19.15 -4.01
C HIS A 413 -26.93 -18.45 -4.34
N ALA A 414 -26.93 -17.48 -5.28
CA ALA A 414 -25.71 -16.84 -5.77
C ALA A 414 -24.81 -16.25 -4.66
N PRO A 415 -25.31 -15.51 -3.64
CA PRO A 415 -24.47 -14.99 -2.57
C PRO A 415 -23.72 -16.07 -1.78
N LEU A 416 -24.36 -17.21 -1.50
CA LEU A 416 -23.72 -18.32 -0.78
C LEU A 416 -22.58 -18.93 -1.59
N ARG A 417 -22.79 -19.16 -2.89
CA ARG A 417 -21.74 -19.67 -3.79
C ARG A 417 -20.53 -18.73 -3.80
N LYS A 418 -20.74 -17.41 -3.79
CA LYS A 418 -19.64 -16.44 -3.70
C LYS A 418 -18.87 -16.54 -2.39
N ILE A 419 -19.56 -16.74 -1.26
CA ILE A 419 -18.87 -16.96 0.03
C ILE A 419 -18.05 -18.26 0.01
N ILE A 420 -18.57 -19.36 -0.56
CA ILE A 420 -17.82 -20.62 -0.70
C ILE A 420 -16.54 -20.40 -1.51
N ASP A 421 -16.66 -19.75 -2.67
CA ASP A 421 -15.52 -19.47 -3.55
C ASP A 421 -14.45 -18.65 -2.82
N GLN A 422 -14.87 -17.61 -2.09
CA GLN A 422 -13.98 -16.77 -1.31
C GLN A 422 -13.32 -17.52 -0.14
N ALA A 423 -14.08 -18.35 0.59
CA ALA A 423 -13.53 -19.15 1.68
C ALA A 423 -12.46 -20.13 1.18
N ASN A 424 -12.74 -20.82 0.07
CA ASN A 424 -11.79 -21.71 -0.60
C ASN A 424 -10.54 -20.97 -1.08
N GLN A 425 -10.67 -19.71 -1.51
CA GLN A 425 -9.54 -18.86 -1.91
C GLN A 425 -8.70 -18.47 -0.68
N VAL A 426 -9.34 -18.07 0.41
CA VAL A 426 -8.66 -17.72 1.66
C VAL A 426 -7.88 -18.91 2.22
N ASP A 427 -8.43 -20.12 2.17
CA ASP A 427 -7.73 -21.32 2.63
C ASP A 427 -6.51 -21.65 1.77
N ARG A 428 -6.63 -21.51 0.44
CA ARG A 428 -5.49 -21.64 -0.49
C ARG A 428 -4.40 -20.61 -0.19
N ILE A 429 -4.78 -19.36 0.07
CA ILE A 429 -3.85 -18.28 0.41
C ILE A 429 -3.20 -18.52 1.79
N GLN A 430 -3.96 -18.98 2.78
CA GLN A 430 -3.47 -19.34 4.10
C GLN A 430 -2.40 -20.44 4.03
N ALA A 431 -2.61 -21.47 3.21
CA ALA A 431 -1.62 -22.51 2.99
C ALA A 431 -0.31 -21.95 2.40
N ARG A 432 -0.41 -21.03 1.41
CA ARG A 432 0.75 -20.35 0.83
C ARG A 432 1.52 -19.52 1.85
N VAL A 433 0.84 -18.79 2.74
CA VAL A 433 1.53 -18.00 3.77
C VAL A 433 2.23 -18.87 4.81
N SER A 434 1.64 -20.01 5.19
CA SER A 434 2.32 -20.96 6.07
C SER A 434 3.62 -21.48 5.43
N MET A 435 3.62 -21.81 4.13
CA MET A 435 4.84 -22.22 3.42
C MET A 435 5.88 -21.09 3.35
N ASN A 436 5.45 -19.86 3.04
CA ASN A 436 6.34 -18.70 3.00
C ASN A 436 6.95 -18.39 4.36
N ALA A 437 6.22 -18.59 5.46
CA ALA A 437 6.73 -18.39 6.80
C ALA A 437 7.93 -19.30 7.10
N GLU A 438 7.89 -20.56 6.65
CA GLU A 438 9.02 -21.49 6.76
C GLU A 438 10.22 -21.06 5.91
N GLU A 439 9.98 -20.52 4.71
CA GLU A 439 11.04 -19.93 3.88
C GLU A 439 11.68 -18.71 4.54
N VAL A 440 10.86 -17.80 5.08
CA VAL A 440 11.34 -16.63 5.81
C VAL A 440 12.17 -17.07 7.02
N GLN A 441 11.73 -18.09 7.76
CA GLN A 441 12.48 -18.61 8.89
C GLN A 441 13.81 -19.25 8.48
N ARG A 442 13.85 -19.96 7.34
CA ARG A 442 15.11 -20.46 6.75
C ARG A 442 16.04 -19.33 6.33
N TYR A 443 15.51 -18.29 5.68
CA TYR A 443 16.27 -17.11 5.31
C TYR A 443 16.85 -16.41 6.53
N LEU A 444 16.04 -16.20 7.58
CA LEU A 444 16.50 -15.57 8.83
C LEU A 444 17.60 -16.38 9.50
N LYS A 445 17.47 -17.71 9.52
CA LYS A 445 18.52 -18.58 10.06
C LYS A 445 19.81 -18.47 9.24
N SER A 446 19.73 -18.50 7.92
CA SER A 446 20.90 -18.31 7.05
C SER A 446 21.59 -16.96 7.29
N VAL A 447 20.80 -15.91 7.46
CA VAL A 447 21.30 -14.56 7.75
C VAL A 447 21.97 -14.51 9.13
N GLU A 448 21.40 -15.16 10.12
CA GLU A 448 21.96 -15.25 11.46
C GLU A 448 23.26 -16.07 11.48
N ASP A 449 23.31 -17.17 10.75
CA ASP A 449 24.50 -18.01 10.60
C ASP A 449 25.64 -17.22 9.92
N GLU A 450 25.33 -16.46 8.86
CA GLU A 450 26.27 -15.55 8.19
C GLU A 450 26.73 -14.43 9.13
N ARG A 451 25.80 -13.85 9.91
CA ARG A 451 26.12 -12.86 10.95
C ARG A 451 27.11 -13.42 11.98
N GLN A 452 26.88 -14.63 12.46
CA GLN A 452 27.75 -15.27 13.45
C GLN A 452 29.11 -15.62 12.84
N HIS A 453 29.15 -16.03 11.56
CA HIS A 453 30.39 -16.28 10.86
C HIS A 453 31.25 -15.02 10.75
N ILE A 454 30.65 -13.90 10.30
CA ILE A 454 31.33 -12.60 10.20
C ILE A 454 31.77 -12.11 11.58
N PHE A 455 30.93 -12.27 12.61
CA PHE A 455 31.29 -11.92 13.99
C PHE A 455 32.55 -12.67 14.46
N ASN A 456 32.62 -13.97 14.16
CA ASN A 456 33.78 -14.79 14.49
C ASN A 456 35.03 -14.40 13.70
N GLU A 457 34.89 -13.93 12.45
CA GLU A 457 36.02 -13.40 11.67
C GLU A 457 36.54 -12.08 12.24
N ILE A 458 35.65 -11.16 12.63
CA ILE A 458 36.04 -9.88 13.25
C ILE A 458 36.78 -10.13 14.56
N ALA A 459 36.27 -11.03 15.41
CA ALA A 459 36.91 -11.36 16.69
C ALA A 459 38.27 -12.05 16.53
N ARG A 460 38.59 -12.61 15.36
CA ARG A 460 39.92 -13.18 15.05
C ARG A 460 40.90 -12.16 14.48
N MET A 461 40.40 -11.00 14.06
CA MET A 461 41.22 -9.89 13.52
C MET A 461 41.61 -8.87 14.61
N GLU A 462 40.98 -8.92 15.78
CA GLU A 462 41.40 -8.26 17.02
C GLU A 462 42.42 -9.12 17.77
#